data_AF-A0A7T5UL23-F1
#
_entry.id   AF-A0A7T5UL23-F1
#
_cell.length_a   1.000
_cell.length_b   1.000
_cell.length_c   1.000
_cell.angle_alpha   90.00
_cell.angle_beta   90.00
_cell.angle_gamma   90.00
#
_symmetry.space_group_name_H-M   'P 1'
#
loop_
_entity.id
_entity.type
_entity.pdbx_description
1 polymer ?
#
loop_
_entity_poly.entity_id
_entity_poly.type
_entity_poly.pdbx_seq_one_letter_code
_entity_poly.pdbx_strand_id
1 'polypeptide(L)' 'MNAQQRVGKKLKKVRKEKGLRQVDMAKKIDCSSNWYAQIEQGKVTNPGSLLMNKIANVLGLDPSEVVFV' A
#
# COMPACT_ATOMS: atom_id res chain seq x y z
N MET A 1 15.48 -8.33 4.72
CA MET A 1 14.20 -7.62 4.47
C MET A 1 14.48 -6.63 3.34
N ASN A 2 13.84 -6.77 2.19
CA ASN A 2 14.05 -5.83 1.07
C ASN A 2 13.22 -4.54 1.25
N ALA A 3 13.49 -3.53 0.43
CA ALA A 3 12.79 -2.25 0.51
C ALA A 3 11.26 -2.43 0.36
N GLN A 4 10.84 -3.33 -0.53
CA GLN A 4 9.43 -3.64 -0.77
C GLN A 4 8.73 -4.18 0.47
N GLN A 5 9.37 -5.09 1.21
CA GLN A 5 8.84 -5.62 2.46
C GLN A 5 8.76 -4.55 3.56
N ARG A 6 9.69 -3.59 3.60
CA ARG A 6 9.65 -2.48 4.57
C ARG A 6 8.47 -1.55 4.28
N VAL A 7 8.31 -1.13 3.03
CA VAL A 7 7.18 -0.31 2.58
C VAL A 7 5.86 -1.05 2.81
N GLY A 8 5.76 -2.30 2.37
CA GLY A 8 4.55 -3.13 2.56
C GLY A 8 4.14 -3.27 4.04
N LYS A 9 5.10 -3.48 4.95
CA LYS A 9 4.83 -3.51 6.40
C LYS A 9 4.37 -2.16 6.94
N LYS A 10 4.96 -1.06 6.47
CA LYS A 10 4.54 0.30 6.86
C LYS A 10 3.10 0.57 6.42
N LEU A 11 2.77 0.28 5.16
CA LEU A 11 1.41 0.41 4.62
C LEU A 11 0.40 -0.39 5.45
N LYS A 12 0.75 -1.64 5.79
CA LYS A 12 -0.08 -2.51 6.62
C LYS A 12 -0.32 -1.95 8.02
N LYS A 13 0.72 -1.37 8.64
CA LYS A 13 0.63 -0.75 9.97
C LYS A 13 -0.33 0.44 9.94
N VAL A 14 -0.10 1.39 9.03
CA VAL A 14 -0.92 2.61 8.92
C VAL A 14 -2.37 2.29 8.54
N ARG A 15 -2.59 1.33 7.64
CA ARG A 15 -3.95 0.87 7.30
C ARG A 15 -4.69 0.36 8.53
N LYS A 16 -4.04 -0.45 9.36
CA LYS A 16 -4.63 -0.99 10.59
C LYS A 16 -4.91 0.10 11.62
N GLU A 17 -4.02 1.08 11.76
CA GLU A 17 -4.23 2.25 12.64
C GLU A 17 -5.47 3.05 12.21
N LYS A 18 -5.78 3.08 10.91
CA LYS A 18 -7.02 3.67 10.36
C LYS A 18 -8.25 2.77 10.45
N GLY A 19 -8.15 1.56 11.02
CA GLY A 19 -9.27 0.61 11.11
C GLY A 19 -9.75 0.05 9.77
N LEU A 20 -8.99 0.20 8.69
CA LEU A 20 -9.39 -0.24 7.35
C LEU A 20 -9.03 -1.71 7.12
N ARG A 21 -9.92 -2.50 6.51
CA ARG A 21 -9.58 -3.84 6.00
C ARG A 21 -8.87 -3.72 4.65
N GLN A 22 -8.16 -4.78 4.25
CA GLN A 22 -7.51 -4.83 2.92
C GLN A 22 -8.53 -4.67 1.79
N VAL A 23 -9.72 -5.26 1.94
CA VAL A 23 -10.82 -5.13 0.97
C VAL A 23 -11.35 -3.70 0.87
N ASP A 24 -11.39 -2.95 1.97
CA ASP A 24 -11.85 -1.56 1.98
C ASP A 24 -10.85 -0.67 1.25
N MET A 25 -9.56 -0.95 1.49
CA MET A 25 -8.48 -0.24 0.81
C MET A 25 -8.47 -0.51 -0.69
N ALA A 26 -8.61 -1.77 -1.09
CA ALA A 26 -8.65 -2.18 -2.49
C ALA A 26 -9.83 -1.54 -3.24
N LYS A 27 -11.02 -1.46 -2.61
CA LYS A 27 -12.17 -0.73 -3.14
C LYS A 27 -11.90 0.76 -3.31
N LYS A 28 -11.24 1.41 -2.35
CA LYS A 28 -10.93 2.86 -2.40
C LYS A 28 -9.96 3.23 -3.52
N ILE A 29 -9.04 2.33 -3.88
CA ILE A 29 -8.02 2.59 -4.92
C ILE A 29 -8.34 1.93 -6.26
N ASP A 30 -9.50 1.28 -6.36
CA ASP A 30 -9.97 0.53 -7.53
C ASP A 30 -8.97 -0.55 -7.98
N CYS A 31 -8.69 -1.49 -7.07
CA CYS A 31 -7.85 -2.65 -7.35
C CYS A 31 -8.40 -3.92 -6.68
N SER A 32 -7.79 -5.06 -6.97
CA SER A 32 -8.16 -6.31 -6.29
C SER A 32 -7.57 -6.38 -4.87
N SER A 33 -8.34 -6.94 -3.94
CA SER A 33 -7.90 -7.16 -2.56
C SER A 33 -6.66 -8.06 -2.48
N ASN A 34 -6.56 -9.04 -3.37
CA ASN A 34 -5.39 -9.91 -3.49
C ASN A 34 -4.14 -9.12 -3.91
N TRP A 35 -4.27 -8.24 -4.91
CA TRP A 35 -3.16 -7.39 -5.34
C TRP A 35 -2.71 -6.45 -4.23
N TYR A 36 -3.65 -5.81 -3.51
CA TYR A 36 -3.30 -5.00 -2.35
C TYR A 36 -2.62 -5.81 -1.22
N ALA A 37 -3.05 -7.05 -0.98
CA ALA A 37 -2.38 -7.93 -0.02
C ALA A 37 -0.95 -8.28 -0.45
N GLN A 38 -0.68 -8.43 -1.75
CA GLN A 38 0.67 -8.64 -2.28
C GLN A 38 1.58 -7.41 -2.11
N ILE A 39 1.02 -6.20 -2.24
CA ILE A 39 1.70 -4.93 -1.94
C ILE A 39 2.18 -4.93 -0.48
N GLU A 40 1.29 -5.24 0.47
CA GLU A 40 1.64 -5.29 1.90
C GLU A 40 2.68 -6.37 2.24
N GLN A 41 2.73 -7.45 1.44
CA GLN A 41 3.72 -8.52 1.57
C GLN A 41 5.07 -8.17 0.90
N GLY A 42 5.15 -7.04 0.17
CA GLY A 42 6.34 -6.67 -0.61
C GLY A 42 6.60 -7.60 -1.81
N LYS A 43 5.55 -8.25 -2.33
CA LYS A 43 5.63 -9.16 -3.50
C LYS A 43 5.46 -8.44 -4.83
N VAL A 44 4.93 -7.21 -4.82
CA VAL A 44 4.80 -6.39 -6.02
C VAL A 44 6.05 -5.55 -6.17
N THR A 45 6.75 -5.73 -7.28
CA THR A 45 8.06 -5.09 -7.52
C THR A 45 7.94 -3.67 -8.06
N ASN A 46 6.88 -3.36 -8.82
CA ASN A 46 6.66 -2.05 -9.41
C ASN A 46 5.16 -1.72 -9.52
N PRO A 47 4.51 -1.33 -8.41
CA PRO A 47 3.18 -0.76 -8.48
C PRO A 47 3.25 0.59 -9.20
N GLY A 48 2.34 0.82 -10.16
CA GLY A 48 2.28 2.07 -10.91
C GLY A 48 2.20 3.29 -9.98
N SER A 49 2.89 4.37 -10.34
CA SER A 49 2.98 5.61 -9.54
C SER A 49 1.60 6.20 -9.19
N LEU A 50 0.63 6.08 -10.09
CA LEU A 50 -0.74 6.50 -9.86
C LEU A 50 -1.40 5.74 -8.68
N LEU A 51 -1.21 4.43 -8.61
CA LEU A 51 -1.74 3.60 -7.53
C LEU A 51 -1.03 3.90 -6.20
N MET A 52 0.26 4.17 -6.25
CA MET A 52 1.02 4.57 -5.06
C MET A 52 0.56 5.90 -4.49
N ASN A 53 0.27 6.89 -5.35
CA ASN A 53 -0.33 8.15 -4.94
C ASN A 53 -1.72 7.94 -4.32
N LYS A 54 -2.57 7.09 -4.92
CA LYS A 54 -3.87 6.74 -4.33
C LYS A 54 -3.72 6.11 -2.94
N ILE A 55 -2.76 5.20 -2.77
CA ILE A 55 -2.48 4.56 -1.48
C ILE A 55 -2.02 5.59 -0.46
N ALA A 56 -1.06 6.45 -0.81
CA ALA A 56 -0.57 7.52 0.03
C ALA A 56 -1.70 8.44 0.50
N ASN A 57 -2.54 8.91 -0.44
CA ASN A 57 -3.67 9.79 -0.15
C ASN A 57 -4.67 9.17 0.83
N VAL A 58 -5.07 7.91 0.63
CA VAL A 58 -6.02 7.24 1.53
C VAL A 58 -5.40 7.00 2.91
N LEU A 59 -4.12 6.65 2.95
CA LEU A 59 -3.39 6.44 4.19
C LEU A 59 -2.90 7.75 4.84
N GLY A 60 -3.07 8.91 4.19
CA GLY A 60 -2.58 10.20 4.68
C GLY A 60 -1.07 10.23 4.86
N LEU A 61 -0.35 9.52 3.99
CA LEU A 61 1.11 9.48 3.96
C LEU A 61 1.61 10.38 2.84
N ASP A 62 2.85 10.86 2.97
CA ASP A 62 3.51 11.54 1.86
C ASP A 62 3.88 10.52 0.76
N PRO A 63 3.71 10.84 -0.54
CA PRO A 63 4.09 9.94 -1.63
C PRO A 63 5.53 9.44 -1.56
N SER A 64 6.46 10.24 -1.04
CA SER A 64 7.87 9.86 -0.84
C SER A 64 8.05 8.72 0.16
N GLU A 65 7.11 8.57 1.10
CA GLU A 65 7.15 7.55 2.16
C GLU A 65 6.72 6.16 1.70
N VAL A 66 6.11 6.07 0.52
CA VAL A 66 5.59 4.82 -0.05
C VAL A 66 6.34 4.40 -1.32
N VAL A 67 7.41 5.11 -1.70
CA VAL A 67 8.21 4.75 -2.88
C VAL A 67 8.92 3.41 -2.66
N PHE A 68 8.75 2.52 -3.64
CA PHE A 68 9.49 1.27 -3.74
C PHE A 68 10.83 1.54 -4.46
N VAL A 69 11.78 2.15 -3.75
CA VAL A 69 13.19 2.33 -4.18
C VAL A 69 14.10 1.33 -3.51
#